data_AF-Q4W584-F1
#
_entry.id   AF-Q4W584-F1
#
_cell.length_a   1.000
_cell.length_b   1.000
_cell.length_c   1.000
_cell.angle_alpha   90.00
_cell.angle_beta   90.00
_cell.angle_gamma   90.00
#
_symmetry.space_group_name_H-M   'P 1'
#
loop_
_entity.id
_entity.type
_entity.pdbx_description
1 polymer ?
#
loop_
_entity_poly.entity_id
_entity_poly.type
_entity_poly.pdbx_seq_one_letter_code
_entity_poly.pdbx_strand_id
1 'polypeptide(L)'
;MLKKIKKALFQPKKFFQDSMWLTTSPFYLTPPRNNLFVISNLGQLNQVQSLIKIQKLTNNLLVILYTSKNLKMPKLVHQSANKNLFESIYLFELPRSPNNITPKKLLYIYRSYKKILNIIQPAHLYMLSFTGHYSYLISIAKKKNITTHLIDEGTGTYAPLLESFSYHPTKLERYLIGNNLNIKGYIDHFDILHVPFPEYAKKIFNAKKYNRFFAWRKGDVLQGD
;
A
#
# COMPACT_ATOMS: atom_id res chain seq x y z
N MET A 1 -13.78 -24.06 23.92
CA MET A 1 -13.71 -23.67 22.48
C MET A 1 -13.56 -22.16 22.20
N LEU A 2 -13.86 -21.25 23.14
CA LEU A 2 -13.65 -19.78 22.95
C LEU A 2 -12.19 -19.26 23.08
N LYS A 3 -11.21 -20.09 23.43
CA LYS A 3 -9.80 -19.66 23.60
C LYS A 3 -8.98 -19.60 22.29
N LYS A 4 -9.43 -20.26 21.21
CA LYS A 4 -8.71 -20.27 19.90
C LYS A 4 -8.89 -18.95 19.11
N ILE A 5 -10.03 -18.28 19.25
CA ILE A 5 -10.35 -17.04 18.52
C ILE A 5 -9.63 -15.82 19.14
N LYS A 6 -9.39 -15.80 20.46
CA LYS A 6 -8.57 -14.76 21.12
C LYS A 6 -7.07 -14.81 20.74
N LYS A 7 -6.61 -15.91 20.13
CA LYS A 7 -5.17 -16.16 19.89
C LYS A 7 -4.63 -15.44 18.64
N ALA A 8 -5.48 -15.19 17.64
CA ALA A 8 -5.12 -14.45 16.42
C ALA A 8 -4.93 -12.94 16.66
N LEU A 9 -5.67 -12.37 17.63
CA LEU A 9 -5.74 -10.91 17.83
C LEU A 9 -4.65 -10.34 18.75
N PHE A 10 -3.91 -11.16 19.52
CA PHE A 10 -3.05 -10.65 20.60
C PHE A 10 -1.63 -11.25 20.70
N GLN A 11 -1.20 -12.16 19.81
CA GLN A 11 0.15 -12.74 19.87
C GLN A 11 0.88 -12.81 18.51
N PRO A 12 1.53 -11.73 18.05
CA PRO A 12 2.28 -11.69 16.78
C PRO A 12 3.51 -12.62 16.74
N LYS A 13 3.90 -13.25 17.87
CA LYS A 13 4.97 -14.24 17.91
C LYS A 13 4.56 -15.63 17.38
N LYS A 14 3.28 -16.01 17.42
CA LYS A 14 2.84 -17.33 16.92
C LYS A 14 2.46 -17.36 15.44
N PHE A 15 2.20 -16.22 14.80
CA PHE A 15 2.08 -16.12 13.34
C PHE A 15 3.36 -16.63 12.64
N PHE A 16 4.53 -16.37 13.22
CA PHE A 16 5.82 -16.78 12.67
C PHE A 16 6.30 -18.16 13.13
N GLN A 17 5.67 -18.80 14.12
CA GLN A 17 6.01 -20.19 14.47
C GLN A 17 5.49 -21.16 13.40
N ASP A 18 4.37 -20.84 12.73
CA ASP A 18 3.92 -21.58 11.54
C ASP A 18 4.63 -21.09 10.25
N SER A 19 5.43 -20.01 10.35
CA SER A 19 6.36 -19.56 9.30
C SER A 19 7.78 -20.07 9.52
N MET A 20 7.98 -21.10 10.37
CA MET A 20 9.24 -21.87 10.50
C MET A 20 9.52 -22.74 9.25
N TRP A 21 9.25 -22.20 8.07
CA TRP A 21 9.87 -22.56 6.80
C TRP A 21 10.71 -21.41 6.24
N LEU A 22 10.96 -20.38 7.05
CA LEU A 22 12.07 -19.44 6.87
C LEU A 22 13.30 -20.01 7.59
N THR A 23 13.72 -21.21 7.17
CA THR A 23 15.10 -21.67 7.41
C THR A 23 16.02 -20.78 6.59
N THR A 24 16.84 -20.03 7.28
CA THR A 24 17.88 -19.17 6.72
C THR A 24 18.91 -20.02 6.00
N SER A 25 18.77 -20.14 4.68
CA SER A 25 19.95 -20.28 3.82
C SER A 25 20.79 -19.00 3.99
N PRO A 26 22.13 -19.09 4.07
CA PRO A 26 22.97 -17.90 4.18
C PRO A 26 22.81 -17.10 2.89
N PHE A 27 22.01 -16.03 2.95
CA PHE A 27 21.82 -15.09 1.85
C PHE A 27 23.14 -14.35 1.61
N TYR A 28 23.89 -14.82 0.63
CA TYR A 28 24.94 -14.05 0.00
C TYR A 28 24.34 -12.86 -0.74
N LEU A 29 25.00 -11.71 -0.58
CA LEU A 29 24.58 -10.37 -1.00
C LEU A 29 24.40 -10.23 -2.52
N THR A 30 23.14 -10.10 -2.95
CA THR A 30 22.60 -8.99 -3.76
C THR A 30 21.06 -9.19 -3.84
N PRO A 31 20.19 -8.26 -3.40
CA PRO A 31 18.76 -8.54 -3.44
C PRO A 31 18.18 -8.21 -4.82
N PRO A 32 17.29 -9.03 -5.40
CA PRO A 32 16.45 -8.57 -6.48
C PRO A 32 15.52 -7.49 -5.91
N ARG A 33 15.36 -6.39 -6.63
CA ARG A 33 14.63 -5.20 -6.19
C ARG A 33 13.12 -5.46 -6.20
N ASN A 34 12.57 -5.95 -5.10
CA ASN A 34 11.16 -6.39 -5.00
C ASN A 34 10.14 -5.24 -5.06
N ASN A 35 8.96 -5.55 -5.62
CA ASN A 35 7.81 -4.67 -5.74
C ASN A 35 6.74 -5.01 -4.68
N LEU A 36 6.44 -4.10 -3.75
CA LEU A 36 5.37 -4.30 -2.76
C LEU A 36 4.10 -3.57 -3.16
N PHE A 37 3.04 -4.32 -3.46
CA PHE A 37 1.70 -3.81 -3.72
C PHE A 37 0.84 -3.88 -2.46
N VAL A 38 0.19 -2.78 -2.10
CA VAL A 38 -0.70 -2.73 -0.94
C VAL A 38 -2.11 -2.35 -1.40
N ILE A 39 -3.06 -3.27 -1.19
CA ILE A 39 -4.45 -3.14 -1.62
C ILE A 39 -5.43 -3.46 -0.49
N SER A 40 -6.70 -3.14 -0.68
CA SER A 40 -7.78 -3.34 0.28
C SER A 40 -9.07 -3.90 -0.35
N ASN A 41 -9.20 -3.86 -1.68
CA ASN A 41 -10.42 -4.28 -2.38
C ASN A 41 -10.13 -4.92 -3.75
N LEU A 42 -11.17 -5.46 -4.39
CA LEU A 42 -11.07 -6.19 -5.66
C LEU A 42 -10.79 -5.27 -6.86
N GLY A 43 -11.33 -4.04 -6.86
CA GLY A 43 -11.06 -3.06 -7.92
C GLY A 43 -9.56 -2.73 -7.99
N GLN A 44 -8.94 -2.53 -6.82
CA GLN A 44 -7.51 -2.30 -6.69
C GLN A 44 -6.67 -3.49 -7.19
N LEU A 45 -7.11 -4.73 -6.92
CA LEU A 45 -6.42 -5.92 -7.45
C LEU A 45 -6.38 -5.91 -8.99
N ASN A 46 -7.49 -5.56 -9.65
CA ASN A 46 -7.54 -5.52 -11.11
C ASN A 46 -6.57 -4.49 -11.69
N GLN A 47 -6.49 -3.30 -11.08
CA GLN A 47 -5.54 -2.25 -11.47
C GLN A 47 -4.09 -2.73 -11.32
N VAL A 48 -3.74 -3.30 -10.16
CA VAL A 48 -2.40 -3.81 -9.88
C VAL A 48 -1.98 -4.91 -10.85
N GLN A 49 -2.84 -5.92 -11.08
CA GLN A 49 -2.52 -7.01 -12.01
C GLN A 49 -2.34 -6.52 -13.45
N SER A 50 -3.11 -5.50 -13.86
CA SER A 50 -2.98 -4.91 -15.18
C SER A 50 -1.67 -4.14 -15.32
N LEU A 51 -1.29 -3.35 -14.30
CA LEU A 51 -0.02 -2.65 -14.27
C LEU A 51 1.16 -3.63 -14.34
N ILE A 52 1.14 -4.69 -13.53
CA ILE A 52 2.20 -5.72 -13.52
C ILE A 52 2.38 -6.31 -14.92
N LYS A 53 1.28 -6.66 -15.61
CA LYS A 53 1.35 -7.24 -16.96
C LYS A 53 1.89 -6.26 -17.99
N ILE A 54 1.39 -5.01 -18.00
CA ILE A 54 1.79 -3.98 -18.96
C ILE A 54 3.26 -3.61 -18.79
N GLN A 55 3.70 -3.39 -17.55
CA GLN A 55 5.07 -3.00 -17.24
C GLN A 55 6.02 -4.20 -17.08
N LYS A 56 5.51 -5.43 -17.24
CA LYS A 56 6.26 -6.69 -17.09
C LYS A 56 7.02 -6.74 -15.76
N LEU A 57 6.39 -6.29 -14.68
CA LEU A 57 7.01 -6.25 -13.35
C LEU A 57 7.17 -7.67 -12.81
N THR A 58 8.35 -7.97 -12.28
CA THR A 58 8.68 -9.25 -11.64
C THR A 58 8.93 -9.06 -10.15
N ASN A 59 9.01 -10.17 -9.41
CA ASN A 59 9.32 -10.20 -7.97
C ASN A 59 8.35 -9.34 -7.16
N ASN A 60 7.05 -9.59 -7.40
CA ASN A 60 5.96 -8.83 -6.83
C ASN A 60 5.42 -9.50 -5.56
N LEU A 61 5.21 -8.71 -4.53
CA LEU A 61 4.58 -9.10 -3.28
C LEU A 61 3.26 -8.35 -3.13
N LEU A 62 2.23 -9.04 -2.68
CA LEU A 62 0.92 -8.45 -2.43
C LEU A 62 0.61 -8.44 -0.94
N VAL A 63 0.24 -7.29 -0.39
CA VAL A 63 -0.34 -7.15 0.95
C VAL A 63 -1.80 -6.70 0.82
N ILE A 64 -2.70 -7.53 1.33
CA ILE A 64 -4.14 -7.28 1.36
C ILE A 64 -4.49 -6.78 2.77
N LEU A 65 -4.78 -5.48 2.87
CA LEU A 65 -5.25 -4.82 4.08
C LEU A 65 -6.70 -5.22 4.35
N TYR A 66 -7.01 -5.58 5.58
CA TYR A 66 -8.38 -5.88 5.99
C TYR A 66 -8.65 -5.47 7.44
N THR A 67 -9.91 -5.55 7.86
CA THR A 67 -10.27 -5.42 9.29
C THR A 67 -11.17 -6.59 9.69
N SER A 68 -11.22 -6.93 10.97
CA SER A 68 -12.15 -7.93 11.49
C SER A 68 -13.64 -7.66 11.20
N LYS A 69 -14.02 -6.46 10.76
CA LYS A 69 -15.41 -6.13 10.36
C LYS A 69 -15.79 -6.78 9.03
N ASN A 70 -14.83 -7.00 8.12
CA ASN A 70 -15.08 -7.57 6.81
C ASN A 70 -13.99 -8.58 6.44
N LEU A 71 -14.26 -9.85 6.75
CA LEU A 71 -13.40 -10.98 6.35
C LEU A 71 -13.75 -11.56 4.98
N LYS A 72 -14.88 -11.15 4.38
CA LYS A 72 -15.31 -11.62 3.05
C LYS A 72 -14.41 -11.03 1.96
N MET A 73 -14.13 -9.72 2.04
CA MET A 73 -13.30 -9.06 1.04
C MET A 73 -11.86 -9.59 0.93
N PRO A 74 -11.06 -9.72 2.01
CA PRO A 74 -9.71 -10.25 1.87
C PRO A 74 -9.67 -11.68 1.30
N LYS A 75 -10.68 -12.52 1.63
CA LYS A 75 -10.81 -13.86 1.04
C LYS A 75 -11.07 -13.78 -0.46
N LEU A 76 -12.02 -12.94 -0.89
CA LEU A 76 -12.34 -12.75 -2.31
C LEU A 76 -11.13 -12.25 -3.10
N VAL A 77 -10.43 -11.25 -2.58
CA VAL A 77 -9.21 -10.71 -3.21
C VAL A 77 -8.13 -11.80 -3.31
N HIS A 78 -7.87 -12.53 -2.23
CA HIS A 78 -6.88 -13.60 -2.24
C HIS A 78 -7.23 -14.73 -3.22
N GLN A 79 -8.50 -15.11 -3.34
CA GLN A 79 -8.97 -16.11 -4.29
C GLN A 79 -8.89 -15.64 -5.75
N SER A 80 -9.12 -14.34 -5.99
CA SER A 80 -9.14 -13.75 -7.33
C SER A 80 -7.74 -13.37 -7.83
N ALA A 81 -6.74 -13.33 -6.95
CA ALA A 81 -5.37 -12.98 -7.31
C ALA A 81 -4.74 -14.06 -8.19
N ASN A 82 -4.21 -13.64 -9.34
CA ASN A 82 -3.42 -14.48 -10.21
C ASN A 82 -2.06 -14.74 -9.55
N LYS A 83 -1.90 -15.95 -9.04
CA LYS A 83 -0.71 -16.40 -8.30
C LYS A 83 0.59 -16.34 -9.12
N ASN A 84 0.50 -16.37 -10.45
CA ASN A 84 1.68 -16.26 -11.31
C ASN A 84 2.26 -14.84 -11.34
N LEU A 85 1.50 -13.83 -10.89
CA LEU A 85 1.96 -12.45 -10.85
C LEU A 85 2.63 -12.08 -9.52
N PHE A 86 2.49 -12.89 -8.47
CA PHE A 86 2.96 -12.58 -7.13
C PHE A 86 3.72 -13.76 -6.52
N GLU A 87 4.95 -13.51 -6.05
CA GLU A 87 5.74 -14.52 -5.32
C GLU A 87 5.08 -14.89 -4.00
N SER A 88 4.41 -13.93 -3.36
CA SER A 88 3.71 -14.14 -2.10
C SER A 88 2.58 -13.14 -1.93
N ILE A 89 1.53 -13.60 -1.24
CA ILE A 89 0.34 -12.81 -0.90
C ILE A 89 0.14 -12.89 0.61
N TYR A 90 0.11 -11.74 1.27
CA TYR A 90 -0.05 -11.61 2.70
C TYR A 90 -1.37 -10.92 3.04
N LEU A 91 -2.03 -11.40 4.11
CA LEU A 91 -3.15 -10.70 4.72
C LEU A 91 -2.63 -9.87 5.90
N PHE A 92 -3.07 -8.61 5.99
CA PHE A 92 -2.66 -7.71 7.06
C PHE A 92 -3.87 -7.05 7.74
N GLU A 93 -4.08 -7.41 9.00
CA GLU A 93 -5.20 -6.87 9.78
C GLU A 93 -4.88 -5.48 10.33
N LEU A 94 -5.77 -4.54 10.02
CA LEU A 94 -5.83 -3.22 10.60
C LEU A 94 -6.87 -3.16 11.74
N PRO A 95 -6.71 -2.21 12.68
CA PRO A 95 -7.76 -1.89 13.64
C PRO A 95 -9.07 -1.53 12.94
N ARG A 96 -10.20 -1.82 13.59
CA ARG A 96 -11.52 -1.41 13.08
C ARG A 96 -11.59 0.10 12.87
N SER A 97 -12.18 0.49 11.74
CA SER A 97 -12.26 1.88 11.28
C SER A 97 -10.87 2.54 11.30
N PRO A 98 -9.94 2.10 10.44
CA PRO A 98 -8.54 2.48 10.53
C PRO A 98 -8.29 3.96 10.21
N ASN A 99 -9.24 4.64 9.55
CA ASN A 99 -9.23 6.08 9.33
C ASN A 99 -9.79 6.91 10.51
N ASN A 100 -10.44 6.27 11.49
CA ASN A 100 -10.83 6.94 12.73
C ASN A 100 -9.69 6.80 13.75
N ILE A 101 -8.84 7.83 13.77
CA ILE A 101 -7.54 7.82 14.43
C ILE A 101 -7.68 8.19 15.91
N THR A 102 -7.25 7.26 16.76
CA THR A 102 -6.92 7.53 18.17
C THR A 102 -5.42 7.31 18.38
N PRO A 103 -4.79 7.91 19.41
CA PRO A 103 -3.34 7.77 19.65
C PRO A 103 -2.87 6.31 19.69
N LYS A 104 -3.66 5.43 20.30
CA LYS A 104 -3.37 3.99 20.38
C LYS A 104 -3.43 3.31 19.00
N LYS A 105 -4.46 3.59 18.21
CA LYS A 105 -4.60 3.02 16.85
C LYS A 105 -3.50 3.54 15.93
N LEU A 106 -3.21 4.83 15.98
CA LEU A 106 -2.12 5.46 15.24
C LEU A 106 -0.79 4.75 15.49
N LEU A 107 -0.41 4.61 16.77
CA LEU A 107 0.85 3.99 17.15
C LEU A 107 0.91 2.52 16.71
N TYR A 108 -0.21 1.80 16.82
CA TYR A 108 -0.30 0.42 16.33
C TYR A 108 -0.08 0.36 14.82
N ILE A 109 -0.83 1.13 14.03
CA ILE A 109 -0.74 1.14 12.57
C ILE A 109 0.68 1.54 12.13
N TYR A 110 1.23 2.62 12.69
CA TYR A 110 2.57 3.10 12.38
C TYR A 110 3.65 2.04 12.65
N ARG A 111 3.62 1.42 13.84
CA ARG A 111 4.58 0.36 14.21
C ARG A 111 4.45 -0.85 13.31
N SER A 112 3.24 -1.25 12.96
CA SER A 112 3.00 -2.41 12.12
C SER A 112 3.45 -2.16 10.68
N TYR A 113 3.19 -0.99 10.10
CA TYR A 113 3.73 -0.61 8.79
C TYR A 113 5.26 -0.51 8.80
N LYS A 114 5.84 0.11 9.82
CA LYS A 114 7.31 0.13 9.99
C LYS A 114 7.90 -1.28 10.06
N LYS A 115 7.23 -2.19 10.77
CA LYS A 115 7.66 -3.59 10.87
C LYS A 115 7.58 -4.30 9.52
N ILE A 116 6.49 -4.16 8.76
CA ILE A 116 6.35 -4.76 7.42
C ILE A 116 7.48 -4.27 6.50
N LEU A 117 7.69 -2.95 6.42
CA LEU A 117 8.72 -2.38 5.55
C LEU A 117 10.14 -2.75 5.99
N ASN A 118 10.38 -2.98 7.29
CA ASN A 118 11.68 -3.46 7.79
C ASN A 118 11.97 -4.91 7.41
N ILE A 119 10.93 -5.76 7.38
CA ILE A 119 11.06 -7.19 7.06
C ILE A 119 11.18 -7.38 5.54
N ILE A 120 10.27 -6.76 4.78
CA ILE A 120 10.21 -6.94 3.32
C ILE A 120 11.33 -6.16 2.62
N GLN A 121 11.69 -4.98 3.13
CA GLN A 121 12.68 -4.07 2.53
C GLN A 121 12.46 -3.85 1.02
N PRO A 122 11.23 -3.50 0.57
CA PRO A 122 10.95 -3.40 -0.84
C PRO A 122 11.68 -2.20 -1.45
N ALA A 123 12.11 -2.33 -2.71
CA ALA A 123 12.66 -1.20 -3.46
C ALA A 123 11.55 -0.24 -3.91
N HIS A 124 10.37 -0.79 -4.21
CA HIS A 124 9.21 -0.06 -4.70
C HIS A 124 7.97 -0.38 -3.86
N LEU A 125 7.24 0.66 -3.46
CA LEU A 125 5.93 0.58 -2.80
C LEU A 125 4.86 1.14 -3.72
N TYR A 126 3.88 0.31 -4.09
CA TYR A 126 2.74 0.67 -4.93
C TYR A 126 1.46 0.71 -4.10
N MET A 127 0.72 1.82 -4.20
CA MET A 127 -0.55 2.03 -3.52
C MET A 127 -1.58 2.66 -4.45
N LEU A 128 -2.84 2.57 -4.06
CA LEU A 128 -3.98 3.15 -4.77
C LEU A 128 -4.74 4.19 -3.94
N SER A 129 -4.31 4.38 -2.69
CA SER A 129 -4.87 5.37 -1.78
C SER A 129 -3.73 6.15 -1.12
N PHE A 130 -3.96 7.44 -0.90
CA PHE A 130 -2.94 8.40 -0.44
C PHE A 130 -3.38 9.22 0.78
N THR A 131 -4.56 8.92 1.32
CA THR A 131 -5.21 9.61 2.44
C THR A 131 -5.25 8.72 3.69
N GLY A 132 -5.57 9.31 4.85
CA GLY A 132 -5.78 8.57 6.10
C GLY A 132 -4.55 7.75 6.52
N HIS A 133 -4.75 6.48 6.89
CA HIS A 133 -3.64 5.65 7.36
C HIS A 133 -2.59 5.32 6.29
N TYR A 134 -2.94 5.41 4.99
CA TYR A 134 -1.98 5.20 3.90
C TYR A 134 -0.88 6.26 3.91
N SER A 135 -1.20 7.49 4.31
CA SER A 135 -0.23 8.58 4.51
C SER A 135 0.91 8.18 5.45
N TYR A 136 0.63 7.35 6.45
CA TYR A 136 1.64 6.88 7.40
C TYR A 136 2.60 5.89 6.74
N LEU A 137 2.06 4.95 5.95
CA LEU A 137 2.86 3.98 5.20
C LEU A 137 3.77 4.68 4.19
N ILE A 138 3.22 5.65 3.44
CA ILE A 138 3.97 6.47 2.47
C ILE A 138 5.12 7.21 3.17
N SER A 139 4.84 7.88 4.29
CA SER A 139 5.86 8.63 5.03
C SER A 139 6.98 7.72 5.54
N ILE A 140 6.64 6.54 6.09
CA ILE A 140 7.64 5.56 6.53
C ILE A 140 8.48 5.08 5.35
N ALA A 141 7.86 4.81 4.20
CA ALA A 141 8.56 4.37 2.99
C ALA A 141 9.56 5.44 2.49
N LYS A 142 9.14 6.71 2.42
CA LYS A 142 10.01 7.82 2.03
C LYS A 142 11.19 8.01 2.99
N LYS A 143 10.96 7.94 4.30
CA LYS A 143 12.04 7.97 5.31
C LYS A 143 13.05 6.83 5.17
N LYS A 144 12.68 5.77 4.44
CA LYS A 144 13.51 4.59 4.15
C LYS A 144 14.08 4.58 2.73
N ASN A 145 13.92 5.68 1.98
CA ASN A 145 14.35 5.77 0.57
C ASN A 145 13.72 4.68 -0.33
N ILE A 146 12.51 4.24 0.00
CA ILE A 146 11.72 3.32 -0.83
C ILE A 146 11.00 4.15 -1.89
N THR A 147 11.09 3.73 -3.16
CA THR A 147 10.43 4.43 -4.27
C THR A 147 8.92 4.29 -4.14
N THR A 148 8.21 5.42 -4.12
CA THR A 148 6.76 5.46 -3.90
C THR A 148 6.00 5.64 -5.21
N HIS A 149 5.08 4.72 -5.49
CA HIS A 149 4.20 4.74 -6.64
C HIS A 149 2.74 4.90 -6.22
N LEU A 150 2.02 5.79 -6.90
CA LEU A 150 0.57 5.90 -6.81
C LEU A 150 -0.06 5.40 -8.12
N ILE A 151 -1.01 4.49 -8.02
CA ILE A 151 -1.80 3.98 -9.14
C ILE A 151 -3.22 4.51 -9.00
N ASP A 152 -3.82 4.90 -10.12
CA ASP A 152 -5.22 5.33 -10.17
C ASP A 152 -6.19 4.27 -9.63
N GLU A 153 -7.09 4.67 -8.72
CA GLU A 153 -8.20 3.84 -8.24
C GLU A 153 -9.52 4.15 -9.00
N GLY A 154 -9.59 5.31 -9.66
CA GLY A 154 -10.78 5.86 -10.29
C GLY A 154 -11.00 7.31 -9.85
N THR A 155 -12.26 7.73 -9.76
CA THR A 155 -12.63 9.12 -9.42
C THR A 155 -12.06 9.59 -8.08
N GLY A 156 -11.87 8.68 -7.11
CA GLY A 156 -11.25 8.98 -5.81
C GLY A 156 -9.83 9.53 -5.91
N THR A 157 -9.06 9.19 -6.97
CA THR A 157 -7.72 9.74 -7.21
C THR A 157 -7.76 11.24 -7.52
N TYR A 158 -8.86 11.73 -8.10
CA TYR A 158 -9.03 13.13 -8.52
C TYR A 158 -9.92 13.95 -7.59
N ALA A 159 -10.46 13.34 -6.52
CA ALA A 159 -11.33 14.02 -5.54
C ALA A 159 -10.75 15.35 -5.01
N PRO A 160 -9.43 15.52 -4.80
CA PRO A 160 -8.83 16.82 -4.43
C PRO A 160 -9.05 18.00 -5.37
N LEU A 161 -9.48 17.77 -6.61
CA LEU A 161 -9.85 18.86 -7.53
C LEU A 161 -11.25 19.41 -7.28
N LEU A 162 -12.12 18.60 -6.66
CA LEU A 162 -13.54 18.91 -6.49
C LEU A 162 -13.83 19.35 -5.05
N GLU A 163 -13.08 18.82 -4.09
CA GLU A 163 -13.34 19.02 -2.67
C GLU A 163 -12.10 19.56 -1.97
N SER A 164 -12.31 20.52 -1.06
CA SER A 164 -11.26 20.99 -0.17
C SER A 164 -11.06 19.97 0.95
N PHE A 165 -9.87 19.38 1.01
CA PHE A 165 -9.48 18.52 2.12
C PHE A 165 -8.83 19.39 3.20
N SER A 166 -9.52 19.60 4.32
CA SER A 166 -8.92 20.20 5.51
C SER A 166 -8.60 19.11 6.53
N TYR A 167 -7.37 19.09 7.02
CA TYR A 167 -6.97 18.12 8.03
C TYR A 167 -5.99 18.71 9.03
N HIS A 168 -6.30 18.47 10.29
CA HIS A 168 -5.52 18.96 11.42
C HIS A 168 -4.85 17.76 12.09
N PRO A 169 -3.56 17.46 11.79
CA PRO A 169 -2.88 16.33 12.40
C PRO A 169 -2.78 16.53 13.92
N THR A 170 -2.91 15.45 14.67
CA THR A 170 -2.65 15.45 16.11
C THR A 170 -1.16 15.69 16.40
N LYS A 171 -0.82 16.08 17.64
CA LYS A 171 0.59 16.22 18.08
C LYS A 171 1.40 14.93 17.83
N LEU A 172 0.78 13.77 18.10
CA LEU A 172 1.42 12.47 17.91
C LEU A 172 1.64 12.14 16.43
N GLU A 173 0.72 12.54 15.55
CA GLU A 173 0.90 12.36 14.10
C GLU A 173 2.06 13.19 13.58
N ARG A 174 2.13 14.47 13.97
CA ARG A 174 3.27 15.32 13.64
C ARG A 174 4.59 14.72 14.09
N TYR A 175 4.64 14.18 15.32
CA TYR A 175 5.84 13.55 15.85
C TYR A 175 6.26 12.29 15.05
N LEU A 176 5.32 11.39 14.74
CA LEU A 176 5.65 10.12 14.08
C LEU A 176 5.87 10.27 12.58
N ILE A 177 5.03 11.05 11.90
CA ILE A 177 4.97 11.14 10.44
C ILE A 177 5.76 12.35 9.93
N GLY A 178 6.04 13.33 10.79
CA GLY A 178 6.63 14.61 10.43
C GLY A 178 5.57 15.59 9.90
N ASN A 179 6.01 16.81 9.59
CA ASN A 179 5.14 17.84 9.01
C ASN A 179 4.71 17.51 7.56
N ASN A 180 5.18 16.41 6.97
CA ASN A 180 4.83 16.00 5.60
C ASN A 180 3.35 15.66 5.40
N LEU A 181 2.58 15.47 6.49
CA LEU A 181 1.11 15.36 6.48
C LEU A 181 0.41 16.72 6.37
N ASN A 182 1.11 17.74 5.87
CA ASN A 182 0.69 19.15 5.86
C ASN A 182 -0.76 19.31 5.38
N ILE A 183 -1.52 20.10 6.14
CA ILE A 183 -2.78 20.86 5.88
C ILE A 183 -3.89 20.14 5.08
N LYS A 184 -3.54 19.53 3.96
CA LYS A 184 -4.38 18.81 3.01
C LYS A 184 -4.91 17.47 3.54
N GLY A 185 -4.25 16.85 4.53
CA GLY A 185 -4.70 15.56 5.09
C GLY A 185 -4.34 14.33 4.27
N TYR A 186 -3.45 14.49 3.30
CA TYR A 186 -2.97 13.43 2.44
C TYR A 186 -1.55 13.72 1.99
N ILE A 187 -0.83 12.68 1.55
CA ILE A 187 0.50 12.86 0.96
C ILE A 187 0.33 13.12 -0.53
N ASP A 188 0.83 14.25 -1.00
CA ASP A 188 0.81 14.65 -2.41
C ASP A 188 2.14 14.39 -3.14
N HIS A 189 3.22 14.10 -2.39
CA HIS A 189 4.52 13.82 -2.97
C HIS A 189 4.69 12.33 -3.27
N PHE A 190 4.98 11.97 -4.51
CA PHE A 190 5.29 10.59 -4.94
C PHE A 190 6.52 10.59 -5.84
N ASP A 191 7.14 9.44 -6.05
CA ASP A 191 8.20 9.34 -7.06
C ASP A 191 7.58 9.17 -8.45
N ILE A 192 6.59 8.26 -8.57
CA ILE A 192 5.99 7.89 -9.85
C ILE A 192 4.47 7.76 -9.71
N LEU A 193 3.72 8.37 -10.63
CA LEU A 193 2.28 8.17 -10.76
C LEU A 193 1.95 7.33 -11.99
N HIS A 194 0.96 6.45 -11.87
CA HIS A 194 0.40 5.67 -12.98
C HIS A 194 -1.09 5.98 -13.06
N VAL A 195 -1.46 6.89 -13.95
CA VAL A 195 -2.81 7.46 -14.01
C VAL A 195 -3.31 7.61 -15.45
N PRO A 196 -4.62 7.49 -15.72
CA PRO A 196 -5.17 7.69 -17.06
C PRO A 196 -5.03 9.15 -17.52
N PHE A 197 -5.12 10.10 -16.59
CA PHE A 197 -5.13 11.53 -16.88
C PHE A 197 -4.02 12.30 -16.13
N PRO A 198 -2.74 12.19 -16.56
CA PRO A 198 -1.62 12.89 -15.94
C PRO A 198 -1.83 14.41 -15.77
N GLU A 199 -2.49 15.04 -16.73
CA GLU A 199 -2.80 16.48 -16.74
C GLU A 199 -3.64 16.92 -15.54
N TYR A 200 -4.58 16.11 -15.08
CA TYR A 200 -5.36 16.39 -13.88
C TYR A 200 -4.57 16.02 -12.63
N ALA A 201 -3.83 14.91 -12.66
CA ALA A 201 -3.03 14.47 -11.52
C ALA A 201 -1.91 15.46 -11.16
N LYS A 202 -1.29 16.14 -12.14
CA LYS A 202 -0.27 17.19 -11.94
C LYS A 202 -0.78 18.39 -11.15
N LYS A 203 -2.09 18.63 -11.13
CA LYS A 203 -2.72 19.71 -10.34
C LYS A 203 -2.86 19.34 -8.86
N ILE A 204 -2.73 18.06 -8.51
CA ILE A 204 -2.97 17.51 -7.17
C ILE A 204 -1.67 17.06 -6.51
N PHE A 205 -0.85 16.32 -7.27
CA PHE A 205 0.32 15.59 -6.78
C PHE A 205 1.60 16.22 -7.31
N ASN A 206 2.65 16.19 -6.48
CA ASN A 206 4.01 16.51 -6.87
C ASN A 206 4.81 15.22 -7.06
N ALA A 207 5.03 14.81 -8.31
CA ALA A 207 5.76 13.59 -8.62
C ALA A 207 6.88 13.81 -9.63
N LYS A 208 7.94 13.00 -9.53
CA LYS A 208 9.08 13.06 -10.46
C LYS A 208 8.70 12.56 -11.85
N LYS A 209 7.78 11.58 -11.93
CA LYS A 209 7.31 11.00 -13.18
C LYS A 209 5.80 10.73 -13.15
N TYR A 210 5.16 10.94 -14.29
CA TYR A 210 3.76 10.57 -14.52
C TYR A 210 3.70 9.66 -15.74
N ASN A 211 3.16 8.46 -15.56
CA ASN A 211 2.92 7.49 -16.61
C ASN A 211 1.43 7.46 -16.93
N ARG A 212 1.09 7.56 -18.21
CA ARG A 212 -0.27 7.33 -18.67
C ARG A 212 -0.60 5.84 -18.57
N PHE A 213 -1.64 5.48 -17.80
CA PHE A 213 -2.00 4.10 -17.51
C PHE A 213 -3.52 3.90 -17.52
N PHE A 214 -3.98 2.87 -18.25
CA PHE A 214 -5.38 2.46 -18.32
C PHE A 214 -5.46 0.94 -18.11
N ALA A 215 -6.01 0.46 -16.99
CA ALA A 215 -6.13 -0.98 -16.75
C ALA A 215 -7.04 -1.71 -17.74
N TRP A 216 -8.01 -1.02 -18.34
CA TRP A 216 -8.97 -1.62 -19.28
C TRP A 216 -8.48 -1.69 -20.72
N ARG A 217 -7.28 -1.17 -21.04
CA ARG A 217 -6.76 -1.24 -22.40
C ARG A 217 -6.21 -2.65 -22.67
N LYS A 218 -7.04 -3.50 -23.29
CA LYS A 218 -6.54 -4.59 -24.13
C LYS A 218 -5.88 -3.93 -25.34
N GLY A 219 -4.55 -3.92 -25.38
CA GLY A 219 -3.78 -3.44 -26.53
C GLY A 219 -3.27 -2.00 -26.39
N ASP A 220 -2.01 -1.86 -26.78
CA ASP A 220 -1.29 -0.63 -27.15
C ASP A 220 -0.76 0.28 -26.04
N VAL A 221 0.53 0.05 -25.76
CA VAL A 221 1.46 1.03 -25.22
C VAL A 221 1.64 2.12 -26.27
N LEU A 222 1.12 3.33 -26.01
CA LEU A 222 1.64 4.52 -26.67
C LEU A 222 2.79 5.03 -25.80
N GLN A 223 4.01 4.90 -26.32
CA GLN A 223 5.08 5.81 -25.93
C GLN A 223 4.62 7.20 -26.37
N GLY A 224 4.48 8.11 -25.42
CA GLY A 224 4.18 9.50 -25.71
C GLY A 224 5.49 10.28 -25.78
N ASP A 225 5.62 11.04 -26.88
CA ASP A 225 6.59 12.10 -27.10
C ASP A 225 6.64 13.13 -25.95
#